data_AF-A0A8X6GZG1-F1
#
_entry.id   AF-A0A8X6GZG1-F1
#
_cell.length_a   1.000
_cell.length_b   1.000
_cell.length_c   1.000
_cell.angle_alpha   90.00
_cell.angle_beta   90.00
_cell.angle_gamma   90.00
#
_symmetry.space_group_name_H-M   'P 1'
#
loop_
_entity.id
_entity.type
_entity.pdbx_description
1 polymer ?
#
loop_
_entity_poly.entity_id
_entity_poly.type
_entity_poly.pdbx_seq_one_letter_code
_entity_poly.pdbx_strand_id
1 'polypeptide(L)'
;MMRCLMSIYFMIVHLFSLNLVFSHLTRPPHNLSCYHCSTLNNGDSCRYLQLNDSGVQKSCKPNQMFCSVILFRYSADSSEYLFWSVERRCEETCQEGCNTVGERVKLFLCRSCCNGYLCNYGNTGLKALPDENYMILFTGMALYRYFSFFKTFETILWG
;
A
#
# COMPACT_ATOMS: atom_id res chain seq x y z
N MET A 1 -25.02 3.24 40.29
CA MET A 1 -25.25 3.99 39.03
C MET A 1 -24.15 3.81 37.98
N MET A 2 -22.85 3.75 38.34
CA MET A 2 -21.73 3.57 37.38
C MET A 2 -21.65 2.19 36.69
N ARG A 3 -22.15 1.12 37.30
CA ARG A 3 -22.13 -0.23 36.70
C ARG A 3 -23.02 -0.36 35.45
N CYS A 4 -24.10 0.42 35.34
CA CYS A 4 -24.96 0.43 34.16
C CYS A 4 -24.31 1.14 32.97
N LEU A 5 -23.57 2.22 33.20
CA LEU A 5 -22.92 3.01 32.16
C LEU A 5 -21.82 2.22 31.42
N MET A 6 -21.05 1.41 32.15
CA MET A 6 -20.01 0.55 31.57
C MET A 6 -20.59 -0.60 30.72
N SER A 7 -21.74 -1.15 31.12
CA SER A 7 -22.42 -2.21 30.38
C SER A 7 -23.05 -1.71 29.08
N ILE A 8 -23.57 -0.48 29.08
CA ILE A 8 -24.10 0.19 27.89
C ILE A 8 -22.97 0.51 26.91
N TYR A 9 -21.82 0.97 27.41
CA TYR A 9 -20.64 1.23 26.59
C TYR A 9 -20.12 -0.05 25.91
N PHE A 10 -20.00 -1.16 26.64
CA PHE A 10 -19.57 -2.44 26.06
C PHE A 10 -20.52 -2.98 24.99
N MET A 11 -21.84 -2.82 25.19
CA MET A 11 -22.86 -3.18 24.19
C MET A 11 -22.75 -2.32 22.93
N ILE A 12 -22.57 -1.01 23.06
CA ILE A 12 -22.40 -0.08 21.92
C ILE A 12 -21.11 -0.40 21.16
N VAL A 13 -20.01 -0.71 21.84
CA VAL A 13 -18.73 -1.09 21.21
C VAL A 13 -18.87 -2.41 20.44
N HIS A 14 -19.54 -3.42 21.00
CA HIS A 14 -19.81 -4.68 20.28
C HIS A 14 -20.75 -4.49 19.08
N LEU A 15 -21.80 -3.68 19.21
CA LEU A 15 -22.69 -3.32 18.09
C LEU A 15 -21.95 -2.56 16.99
N PHE A 16 -21.03 -1.65 17.34
CA PHE A 16 -20.15 -0.97 16.36
C PHE A 16 -19.19 -1.95 15.67
N SER A 17 -18.66 -2.91 16.42
CA SER A 17 -17.74 -3.94 15.89
C SER A 17 -18.42 -4.83 14.85
N LEU A 18 -19.69 -5.18 15.05
CA LEU A 18 -20.47 -6.00 14.11
C LEU A 18 -20.79 -5.26 12.81
N ASN A 19 -21.03 -3.95 12.86
CA ASN A 19 -21.30 -3.14 11.66
C ASN A 19 -20.04 -2.89 10.79
N LEU A 20 -18.85 -2.87 11.39
CA LEU A 20 -17.58 -2.79 10.66
C LEU A 20 -17.27 -4.07 9.89
N VAL A 21 -17.71 -5.24 10.37
CA VAL A 21 -17.48 -6.52 9.68
C VAL A 21 -18.40 -6.69 8.46
N PHE A 22 -19.61 -6.14 8.48
CA PHE A 22 -20.61 -6.34 7.42
C PHE A 22 -20.39 -5.47 6.16
N SER A 23 -19.64 -4.38 6.27
CA SER A 23 -19.35 -3.49 5.13
C SER A 23 -18.34 -4.07 4.13
N HIS A 24 -17.75 -5.24 4.44
CA HIS A 24 -16.79 -5.92 3.55
C HIS A 24 -17.45 -6.82 2.49
N LEU A 25 -18.76 -7.08 2.55
CA LEU A 25 -19.43 -8.08 1.71
C LEU A 25 -20.15 -7.53 0.47
N THR A 26 -20.35 -6.22 0.35
CA THR A 26 -20.95 -5.62 -0.86
C THR A 26 -20.36 -4.25 -1.15
N ARG A 27 -19.13 -4.24 -1.69
CA ARG A 27 -18.60 -3.05 -2.37
C ARG A 27 -19.33 -2.93 -3.72
N PRO A 28 -19.84 -1.74 -4.10
CA PRO A 28 -20.43 -1.55 -5.42
C PRO A 28 -19.44 -1.96 -6.53
N PRO A 29 -19.93 -2.47 -7.67
CA PRO A 29 -19.08 -2.96 -8.75
C PRO A 29 -18.08 -1.88 -9.16
N HIS A 30 -16.79 -2.17 -8.94
CA HIS A 30 -15.70 -1.26 -9.23
C HIS A 30 -15.25 -1.48 -10.68
N ASN A 31 -15.58 -0.54 -11.56
CA ASN A 31 -15.20 -0.60 -12.97
C ASN A 31 -13.79 -0.01 -13.16
N LEU A 32 -12.77 -0.78 -12.76
CA LEU A 32 -11.37 -0.41 -12.92
C LEU A 32 -10.82 -0.93 -14.24
N SER A 33 -10.09 -0.08 -14.95
CA SER A 33 -9.23 -0.50 -16.05
C SER A 33 -7.81 -0.03 -15.77
N CYS A 34 -6.85 -0.88 -16.11
CA CYS A 34 -5.42 -0.62 -15.95
C CYS A 34 -4.69 -0.88 -17.26
N TYR A 35 -3.49 -0.34 -17.39
CA TYR A 35 -2.53 -0.87 -18.36
C TYR A 35 -2.11 -2.29 -17.94
N HIS A 36 -2.09 -3.22 -18.89
CA HIS A 36 -1.77 -4.62 -18.69
C HIS A 36 -0.80 -5.09 -19.78
N CYS A 37 0.50 -5.07 -19.49
CA CYS A 37 1.55 -5.38 -20.45
C CYS A 37 2.87 -5.74 -19.74
N SER A 38 3.82 -6.31 -20.48
CA SER A 38 5.20 -6.47 -20.04
C SER A 38 6.15 -6.10 -21.17
N THR A 39 7.28 -5.48 -20.86
CA THR A 39 8.31 -5.21 -21.90
C THR A 39 8.90 -6.47 -22.50
N LEU A 40 8.83 -7.61 -21.80
CA LEU A 40 9.29 -8.90 -22.35
C LEU A 40 8.40 -9.37 -23.52
N ASN A 41 7.11 -9.01 -23.50
CA ASN A 41 6.13 -9.48 -24.49
C ASN A 41 5.74 -8.37 -25.47
N ASN A 42 5.62 -7.14 -24.99
CA ASN A 42 5.11 -5.97 -25.72
C ASN A 42 6.22 -4.99 -26.10
N GLY A 43 7.46 -5.21 -25.65
CA GLY A 43 8.59 -4.31 -25.93
C GLY A 43 8.40 -2.91 -25.37
N ASP A 44 8.89 -1.92 -26.11
CA ASP A 44 8.90 -0.52 -25.69
C ASP A 44 7.52 0.12 -25.58
N SER A 45 6.48 -0.44 -26.22
CA SER A 45 5.10 0.04 -26.08
C SER A 45 4.61 -0.01 -24.64
N CYS A 46 5.04 -1.05 -23.89
CA CYS A 46 4.73 -1.14 -22.47
C CYS A 46 5.59 -0.17 -21.66
N ARG A 47 6.85 0.04 -22.04
CA ARG A 47 7.76 0.93 -21.30
C ARG A 47 7.35 2.40 -21.44
N TYR A 48 7.00 2.82 -22.64
CA TYR A 48 6.65 4.17 -23.01
C TYR A 48 5.20 4.19 -23.48
N LEU A 49 4.28 4.15 -22.51
CA LEU A 49 2.86 4.19 -22.80
C LEU A 49 2.51 5.48 -23.53
N GLN A 50 1.91 5.33 -24.72
CA GLN A 50 1.28 6.44 -25.41
C GLN A 50 -0.17 6.57 -24.95
N LEU A 51 -0.65 7.80 -24.78
CA LEU A 51 -2.02 8.11 -24.33
C LEU A 51 -3.11 7.41 -25.16
N ASN A 52 -2.80 7.04 -26.41
CA ASN A 52 -3.73 6.43 -27.35
C ASN A 52 -3.55 4.92 -27.55
N ASP A 53 -2.65 4.27 -26.80
CA ASP A 53 -2.44 2.82 -26.94
C ASP A 53 -3.52 2.06 -26.16
N SER A 54 -4.63 1.78 -26.82
CA SER A 54 -5.72 0.96 -26.29
C SER A 54 -5.39 -0.53 -26.26
N GLY A 55 -4.37 -0.98 -27.01
CA GLY A 55 -4.01 -2.39 -27.12
C GLY A 55 -3.46 -2.98 -25.82
N VAL A 56 -2.93 -2.13 -24.94
CA VAL A 56 -2.41 -2.51 -23.62
C VAL A 56 -3.36 -2.17 -22.48
N GLN A 57 -4.56 -1.63 -22.75
CA GLN A 57 -5.55 -1.32 -21.72
C GLN A 57 -6.45 -2.54 -21.47
N LYS A 58 -6.72 -2.85 -20.20
CA LYS A 58 -7.55 -3.99 -19.85
C LYS A 58 -8.44 -3.68 -18.66
N SER A 59 -9.72 -4.03 -18.79
CA SER A 59 -10.66 -4.02 -17.68
C SER A 59 -10.27 -5.09 -16.65
N CYS A 60 -10.24 -4.68 -15.39
CA CYS A 60 -9.92 -5.53 -14.27
C CYS A 60 -11.13 -6.36 -13.84
N LYS A 61 -10.87 -7.48 -13.17
CA LYS A 61 -11.91 -8.29 -12.55
C LYS A 61 -12.54 -7.53 -11.37
N PRO A 62 -13.77 -7.85 -10.96
CA PRO A 62 -14.43 -7.17 -9.84
C PRO A 62 -13.68 -7.23 -8.50
N ASN A 63 -12.87 -8.26 -8.28
CA ASN A 63 -12.04 -8.42 -7.08
C ASN A 63 -10.68 -7.71 -7.19
N GLN A 64 -10.29 -7.24 -8.37
CA GLN A 64 -9.05 -6.53 -8.60
C GLN A 64 -9.24 -5.03 -8.38
N MET A 65 -8.80 -4.56 -7.22
CA MET A 65 -9.04 -3.19 -6.75
C MET A 65 -7.89 -2.24 -7.07
N PHE A 66 -6.77 -2.74 -7.58
CA PHE A 66 -5.55 -1.97 -7.80
C PHE A 66 -4.97 -2.19 -9.20
N CYS A 67 -4.40 -1.14 -9.76
CA CYS A 67 -3.41 -1.23 -10.82
C CYS A 67 -2.02 -1.27 -10.21
N SER A 68 -1.13 -2.06 -10.79
CA SER A 68 0.27 -2.15 -10.36
C SER A 68 1.23 -1.86 -11.50
N VAL A 69 2.41 -1.35 -11.13
CA VAL A 69 3.61 -1.31 -11.95
C VAL A 69 4.71 -2.04 -11.19
N ILE A 70 5.33 -3.04 -11.82
CA ILE A 70 6.46 -3.80 -11.28
C ILE A 70 7.67 -3.50 -12.16
N LEU A 71 8.68 -2.89 -11.57
CA LEU A 71 9.89 -2.47 -12.25
C LEU A 71 11.08 -3.31 -11.82
N PHE A 72 11.64 -4.01 -12.78
CA PHE A 72 12.82 -4.85 -12.63
C PHE A 72 14.06 -4.06 -13.02
N ARG A 73 15.00 -3.94 -12.08
CA ARG A 73 16.33 -3.35 -12.31
C ARG A 73 17.40 -4.26 -11.79
N TYR A 74 18.57 -4.29 -12.40
CA TYR A 74 19.71 -5.04 -11.87
C TYR A 74 20.91 -4.13 -11.66
N SER A 75 21.80 -4.56 -10.76
CA SER A 75 23.08 -3.92 -10.52
C SER A 75 24.13 -4.98 -10.26
N ALA A 76 25.25 -4.91 -11.00
CA ALA A 76 26.39 -5.79 -10.79
C ALA A 76 27.33 -5.25 -9.68
N ASP A 77 27.51 -3.93 -9.63
CA ASP A 77 28.49 -3.29 -8.74
C ASP A 77 27.85 -2.34 -7.71
N SER A 78 26.52 -2.38 -7.54
CA SER A 78 25.71 -1.54 -6.63
C SER A 78 25.79 -0.01 -6.83
N SER A 79 26.57 0.46 -7.81
CA SER A 79 26.73 1.87 -8.19
C SER A 79 25.65 2.35 -9.17
N GLU A 80 25.28 1.49 -10.13
CA GLU A 80 24.33 1.83 -11.19
C GLU A 80 23.17 0.84 -11.23
N TYR A 81 21.95 1.36 -11.45
CA TYR A 81 20.75 0.56 -11.62
C TYR A 81 20.40 0.49 -13.10
N LEU A 82 20.61 -0.66 -13.71
CA LEU A 82 20.27 -0.91 -15.11
C LEU A 82 18.82 -1.37 -15.22
N PHE A 83 18.07 -0.75 -16.13
CA PHE A 83 16.71 -1.17 -16.45
C PHE A 83 16.73 -2.56 -17.06
N TRP A 84 15.84 -3.44 -16.59
CA TRP A 84 15.61 -4.75 -17.21
C TRP A 84 14.23 -4.82 -17.84
N SER A 85 13.18 -4.62 -17.06
CA SER A 85 11.81 -4.80 -17.54
C SER A 85 10.81 -4.02 -16.69
N VAL A 86 9.66 -3.70 -17.28
CA VAL A 86 8.48 -3.27 -16.53
C VAL A 86 7.28 -4.15 -16.87
N GLU A 87 6.52 -4.52 -15.85
CA GLU A 87 5.26 -5.25 -15.95
C GLU A 87 4.14 -4.42 -15.32
N ARG A 88 2.97 -4.42 -15.96
CA ARG A 88 1.77 -3.72 -15.52
C ARG A 88 0.59 -4.67 -15.52
N ARG A 89 -0.24 -4.60 -14.49
CA ARG A 89 -1.39 -5.51 -14.34
C ARG A 89 -2.38 -5.04 -13.27
N CYS A 90 -3.59 -5.58 -13.35
CA CYS A 90 -4.60 -5.51 -12.29
C CYS A 90 -4.24 -6.45 -11.13
N GLU A 91 -4.47 -6.03 -9.89
CA GLU A 91 -4.23 -6.82 -8.69
C GLU A 91 -5.39 -6.72 -7.68
N GLU A 92 -5.60 -7.82 -6.96
CA GLU A 92 -6.58 -7.91 -5.86
C GLU A 92 -6.06 -7.21 -4.61
N THR A 93 -4.81 -7.48 -4.27
CA THR A 93 -4.05 -6.87 -3.17
C THR A 93 -2.75 -6.31 -3.70
N CYS A 94 -2.35 -5.11 -3.29
CA CYS A 94 -1.13 -4.49 -3.81
C CYS A 94 -0.24 -4.01 -2.66
N GLN A 95 0.96 -4.58 -2.55
CA GLN A 95 1.97 -4.19 -1.57
C GLN A 95 3.07 -3.38 -2.25
N GLU A 96 3.15 -2.10 -1.94
CA GLU A 96 4.21 -1.25 -2.45
C GLU A 96 5.56 -1.56 -1.79
N GLY A 97 6.64 -1.38 -2.54
CA GLY A 97 7.99 -1.56 -2.02
C GLY A 97 8.97 -2.10 -3.04
N CYS A 98 10.25 -2.19 -2.65
CA CYS A 98 11.31 -2.78 -3.45
C CYS A 98 11.90 -3.98 -2.73
N ASN A 99 11.88 -5.13 -3.40
CA ASN A 99 12.56 -6.33 -2.94
C ASN A 99 13.89 -6.49 -3.68
N THR A 100 14.92 -6.98 -2.99
CA THR A 100 16.23 -7.26 -3.59
C THR A 100 16.52 -8.75 -3.52
N VAL A 101 16.98 -9.33 -4.63
CA VAL A 101 17.35 -10.74 -4.75
C VAL A 101 18.75 -10.84 -5.36
N GLY A 102 19.58 -11.73 -4.82
CA GLY A 102 20.93 -12.00 -5.33
C GLY A 102 22.04 -11.34 -4.51
N GLU A 103 23.20 -12.01 -4.47
CA GLU A 103 24.34 -11.63 -3.62
C GLU A 103 25.33 -10.72 -4.36
N ARG A 104 25.84 -11.17 -5.51
CA ARG A 104 26.78 -10.41 -6.36
C ARG A 104 26.06 -9.52 -7.36
N VAL A 105 25.13 -10.10 -8.12
CA VAL A 105 24.21 -9.34 -8.98
C VAL A 105 22.91 -9.17 -8.23
N LYS A 106 22.57 -7.93 -7.93
CA LYS A 106 21.34 -7.58 -7.21
C LYS A 106 20.24 -7.27 -8.20
N LEU A 107 19.19 -8.08 -8.17
CA LEU A 107 17.93 -7.83 -8.86
C LEU A 107 16.98 -7.09 -7.91
N PHE A 108 16.48 -5.94 -8.35
CA PHE A 108 15.54 -5.10 -7.64
C PHE A 108 14.17 -5.20 -8.30
N LEU A 109 13.16 -5.58 -7.52
CA LEU A 109 11.76 -5.65 -7.94
C LEU A 109 11.00 -4.57 -7.17
N CYS A 110 10.78 -3.42 -7.81
CA CYS A 110 10.06 -2.30 -7.21
C CYS A 110 8.62 -2.26 -7.70
N ARG A 111 7.67 -2.27 -6.77
CA ARG A 111 6.24 -2.23 -7.04
C ARG A 111 5.62 -0.91 -6.56
N SER A 112 4.81 -0.31 -7.41
CA SER A 112 3.91 0.81 -7.06
C SER A 112 2.47 0.46 -7.42
N CYS A 113 1.54 1.05 -6.67
CA CYS A 113 0.13 0.69 -6.68
C CYS A 113 -0.74 1.95 -6.81
N CYS A 114 -1.87 1.84 -7.49
CA CYS A 114 -2.86 2.90 -7.55
C CYS A 114 -4.25 2.31 -7.81
N ASN A 115 -5.32 3.06 -7.58
CA ASN A 115 -6.71 2.56 -7.65
C ASN A 115 -7.62 3.41 -8.56
N GLY A 116 -7.04 4.25 -9.42
CA GLY A 116 -7.75 5.05 -10.41
C GLY A 116 -7.76 4.42 -11.81
N TYR A 117 -8.65 4.90 -12.68
CA TYR A 117 -8.72 4.48 -14.08
C TYR A 117 -7.39 4.78 -14.80
N LEU A 118 -6.78 3.76 -15.41
CA LEU A 118 -5.49 3.83 -16.14
C LEU A 118 -4.37 4.54 -15.38
N CYS A 119 -4.36 4.46 -14.05
CA CYS A 119 -3.43 5.22 -13.21
C CYS A 119 -1.99 4.69 -13.24
N ASN A 120 -1.76 3.45 -13.70
CA ASN A 120 -0.45 2.79 -13.67
C ASN A 120 0.43 3.12 -14.89
N TYR A 121 0.42 4.39 -15.32
CA TYR A 121 1.21 4.84 -16.47
C TYR A 121 2.69 5.13 -16.12
N GLY A 122 2.98 5.44 -14.85
CA GLY A 122 4.31 5.80 -14.38
C GLY A 122 5.36 4.68 -14.52
N ASN A 123 6.63 5.08 -14.59
CA ASN A 123 7.81 4.19 -14.54
C ASN A 123 8.60 4.34 -13.23
N THR A 124 7.99 4.98 -12.22
CA THR A 124 8.61 5.18 -10.91
C THR A 124 8.31 3.98 -10.04
N GLY A 125 9.14 2.95 -10.13
CA GLY A 125 9.33 2.03 -9.01
C GLY A 125 10.03 2.81 -7.92
N LEU A 126 9.27 3.53 -7.09
CA LEU A 126 9.78 4.26 -5.94
C LEU A 126 10.56 3.27 -5.07
N LYS A 127 11.81 3.62 -4.75
CA LYS A 127 12.44 3.10 -3.53
C LYS A 127 11.55 3.58 -2.39
N ALA A 128 10.63 2.75 -1.92
CA ALA A 128 10.23 2.84 -0.53
C ALA A 128 11.49 2.48 0.27
N LEU A 129 12.26 3.49 0.64
CA LEU A 129 13.15 3.34 1.80
C LEU A 129 12.20 3.13 2.98
N PRO A 130 12.22 1.97 3.66
CA PRO A 130 11.60 1.90 4.97
C PRO A 130 12.44 2.78 5.88
N ASP A 131 11.98 4.00 6.17
CA ASP A 131 12.58 4.76 7.27
C ASP A 131 12.06 4.15 8.57
N GLU A 132 12.71 3.08 9.03
CA GLU A 132 12.40 2.42 10.31
C GLU A 132 12.44 3.41 11.49
N ASN A 133 13.11 4.56 11.34
CA ASN A 133 13.20 5.58 12.38
C ASN A 133 11.87 6.33 12.59
N TYR A 134 11.01 6.43 11.58
CA TYR A 134 9.80 7.24 11.68
C TYR A 134 8.72 6.58 12.56
N MET A 135 8.66 5.24 12.56
CA MET A 135 7.72 4.48 13.41
C MET A 135 8.15 4.48 14.89
N ILE A 136 9.45 4.48 15.18
CA ILE A 136 9.98 4.57 16.55
C ILE A 136 9.67 5.95 17.16
N LEU A 137 9.73 7.01 16.36
CA LEU A 137 9.43 8.37 16.80
C LEU A 137 7.95 8.56 17.18
N PHE A 138 7.02 8.06 16.36
CA PHE A 138 5.59 8.19 16.67
C PHE A 138 5.16 7.36 17.87
N THR A 139 5.67 6.12 18.00
CA THR A 139 5.38 5.27 19.16
C THR A 139 5.97 5.85 20.44
N GLY A 140 7.19 6.39 20.39
CA GLY A 140 7.82 7.09 21.52
C GLY A 140 7.05 8.34 21.96
N MET A 141 6.59 9.17 21.01
CA MET A 141 5.79 10.37 21.32
C MET A 141 4.42 10.03 21.91
N ALA A 142 3.75 8.98 21.41
CA ALA A 142 2.47 8.52 21.93
C ALA A 142 2.59 7.99 23.37
N LEU A 143 3.63 7.19 23.64
CA LEU A 143 3.91 6.69 25.00
C LEU A 143 4.27 7.82 25.96
N TYR A 144 5.10 8.79 25.54
CA TYR A 144 5.43 9.94 26.37
C TYR A 144 4.18 10.75 26.75
N ARG A 145 3.28 11.00 25.80
CA ARG A 145 2.01 11.69 26.08
C ARG A 145 1.13 10.88 27.03
N TYR A 146 1.01 9.57 26.83
CA TYR A 146 0.27 8.69 27.73
C TYR A 146 0.81 8.75 29.17
N PHE A 147 2.13 8.57 29.36
CA PHE A 147 2.74 8.63 30.69
C PHE A 147 2.61 10.03 31.34
N SER A 148 2.76 11.11 30.57
CA SER A 148 2.59 12.47 31.09
C SER A 148 1.15 12.75 31.56
N PHE A 149 0.16 12.21 30.85
CA PHE A 149 -1.25 12.33 31.20
C PHE A 149 -1.58 11.58 32.49
N PHE A 150 -1.09 10.34 32.65
CA PHE A 150 -1.25 9.56 33.88
C PHE A 150 -0.63 10.26 35.09
N LYS A 151 0.59 10.81 34.93
CA LYS A 151 1.26 11.55 36.01
C LYS A 151 0.49 12.79 36.46
N THR A 152 -0.21 13.45 35.53
CA THR A 152 -1.04 14.63 35.82
C THR A 152 -2.32 14.25 36.56
N PHE A 153 -2.87 13.06 36.28
CA PHE A 153 -4.09 12.55 36.91
C PHE A 153 -3.86 12.11 38.36
N GLU A 154 -2.70 11.51 38.67
CA GLU A 154 -2.32 11.18 40.06
C GLU A 154 -2.16 12.42 40.94
N THR A 155 -1.58 13.51 40.43
CA THR A 155 -1.46 14.77 41.19
C THR A 155 -2.80 15.46 41.46
N ILE A 156 -3.84 15.18 40.68
CA ILE A 156 -5.18 15.76 40.88
C ILE A 156 -6.02 14.91 41.85
N LEU A 157 -5.76 13.60 41.95
CA LEU A 157 -6.53 12.71 42.82
C LEU A 157 -6.01 12.65 44.27
N TRP A 158 -4.78 13.10 44.52
CA TRP A 158 -4.12 13.05 45.83
C TRP A 158 -3.68 14.43 46.37
N GLY A 159 -4.16 15.52 45.76
CA GLY A 159 -4.05 16.90 46.27
C GLY A 159 -5.43 17.45 46.58
#